data_AF-A0A420BFI9-F1
#
_entry.id   AF-A0A420BFI9-F1
#
_cell.length_a   1.000
_cell.length_b   1.000
_cell.length_c   1.000
_cell.angle_alpha   90.00
_cell.angle_beta   90.00
_cell.angle_gamma   90.00
#
_symmetry.space_group_name_H-M   'P 1'
#
loop_
_entity.id
_entity.type
_entity.pdbx_description
1 polymer ?
#
loop_
_entity_poly.entity_id
_entity_poly.type
_entity_poly.pdbx_seq_one_letter_code
_entity_poly.pdbx_strand_id
1 'polypeptide(L)'
;MKNIKIEIKWAIFFTLMTLVWMLLEKVCGLHGKYIDYHLYLTNLFAIPAILFMVLALKDKKKNFYNGNMSYIRGLISGLVLSAIIALLSPLTQWIISYVISPEYFPNVIKRSVEIGYYKTTAEAEANFNYKNYAINSTIFAFIFGAVTTAIAMIFIRTKK
;
A
#
# COMPACT_ATOMS: atom_id res chain seq x y z
N MET A 1 19.37 -10.98 -19.15
CA MET A 1 17.91 -10.71 -19.09
C MET A 1 17.56 -10.14 -17.73
N LYS A 2 16.89 -8.98 -17.65
CA LYS A 2 16.46 -8.36 -16.39
C LYS A 2 15.38 -9.25 -15.76
N ASN A 3 15.79 -10.13 -14.84
CA ASN A 3 14.86 -11.09 -14.23
C ASN A 3 14.02 -10.39 -13.15
N ILE A 4 12.80 -9.99 -13.49
CA ILE A 4 11.84 -9.32 -12.58
C ILE A 4 11.01 -10.31 -11.73
N LYS A 5 11.33 -11.62 -11.78
CA LYS A 5 10.57 -12.65 -11.05
C LYS A 5 10.51 -12.40 -9.54
N ILE A 6 11.59 -11.86 -8.95
CA ILE A 6 11.63 -11.55 -7.52
C ILE A 6 10.66 -10.41 -7.22
N GLU A 7 10.66 -9.35 -8.01
CA GLU A 7 9.76 -8.21 -7.86
C GLU A 7 8.30 -8.63 -8.02
N ILE A 8 7.97 -9.47 -9.01
CA ILE A 8 6.60 -9.99 -9.18
C ILE A 8 6.18 -10.82 -7.96
N LYS A 9 7.03 -11.74 -7.50
CA LYS A 9 6.76 -12.57 -6.31
C LYS A 9 6.46 -11.69 -5.09
N TRP A 10 7.29 -10.68 -4.84
CA TRP A 10 7.11 -9.78 -3.71
C TRP A 10 5.92 -8.84 -3.86
N ALA A 11 5.58 -8.41 -5.08
CA ALA A 11 4.37 -7.64 -5.32
C ALA A 11 3.12 -8.44 -4.97
N ILE A 12 3.06 -9.73 -5.33
CA ILE A 12 1.96 -10.63 -4.95
C ILE A 12 1.88 -10.76 -3.42
N PHE A 13 3.01 -11.02 -2.75
CA PHE A 13 3.03 -11.10 -1.29
C PHE A 13 2.62 -9.79 -0.62
N PHE A 14 3.03 -8.65 -1.18
CA PHE A 14 2.63 -7.33 -0.69
C PHE A 14 1.12 -7.13 -0.84
N THR A 15 0.54 -7.44 -2.02
CA THR A 15 -0.91 -7.37 -2.26
C THR A 15 -1.68 -8.26 -1.27
N LEU A 16 -1.24 -9.50 -1.05
CA LEU A 16 -1.88 -10.40 -0.08
C LEU A 16 -1.81 -9.83 1.34
N MET A 17 -0.66 -9.29 1.74
CA MET A 17 -0.47 -8.64 3.03
C MET A 17 -1.41 -7.43 3.19
N THR A 18 -1.57 -6.60 2.15
CA THR A 18 -2.54 -5.49 2.15
C THR A 18 -3.97 -5.98 2.35
N LEU A 19 -4.38 -7.04 1.64
CA LEU A 19 -5.73 -7.59 1.80
C LEU A 19 -5.97 -8.16 3.20
N VAL A 20 -4.97 -8.86 3.76
CA VAL A 20 -5.03 -9.36 5.14
C VAL A 20 -5.14 -8.19 6.14
N TRP A 21 -4.36 -7.13 5.95
CA TRP A 21 -4.43 -5.95 6.80
C TRP A 21 -5.82 -5.30 6.77
N MET A 22 -6.39 -5.11 5.59
CA MET A 22 -7.72 -4.50 5.42
C MET A 22 -8.83 -5.37 6.04
N LEU A 23 -8.67 -6.70 5.99
CA LEU A 23 -9.57 -7.61 6.68
C LEU A 23 -9.44 -7.47 8.21
N LEU A 24 -8.23 -7.33 8.74
CA LEU A 24 -8.01 -7.09 10.17
C LEU A 24 -8.63 -5.76 10.61
N GLU A 25 -8.46 -4.68 9.86
CA GLU A 25 -9.10 -3.39 10.15
C GLU A 25 -10.62 -3.51 10.21
N LYS A 26 -11.22 -4.21 9.25
CA LYS A 26 -12.65 -4.50 9.27
C LYS A 26 -13.08 -5.28 10.50
N VAL A 27 -12.41 -6.40 10.81
CA VAL A 27 -12.77 -7.28 11.93
C VAL A 27 -12.61 -6.58 13.29
N CYS A 28 -11.61 -5.71 13.41
CA CYS A 28 -11.43 -4.84 14.58
C CYS A 28 -12.51 -3.75 14.69
N GLY A 29 -13.34 -3.57 13.65
CA GLY A 29 -14.46 -2.62 13.62
C GLY A 29 -14.10 -1.23 13.10
N LEU A 30 -12.89 -1.03 12.56
CA LEU A 30 -12.44 0.28 12.06
C LEU A 30 -13.21 0.74 10.83
N HIS A 31 -13.83 -0.17 10.07
CA HIS A 31 -14.67 0.19 8.93
C HIS A 31 -16.15 0.42 9.29
N GLY A 32 -16.48 0.41 10.58
CA GLY A 32 -17.84 0.61 11.07
C GLY A 32 -17.85 1.23 12.47
N LYS A 33 -17.99 0.39 13.51
CA LYS A 33 -18.17 0.83 14.91
C LYS A 33 -17.14 1.85 15.38
N TYR A 34 -15.89 1.75 14.92
CA TYR A 34 -14.76 2.56 15.35
C TYR A 34 -14.18 3.40 14.19
N ILE A 35 -15.04 3.82 13.26
CA ILE A 35 -14.64 4.61 12.08
C ILE A 35 -13.90 5.91 12.43
N ASP A 36 -14.18 6.51 13.59
CA ASP A 36 -13.48 7.70 14.07
C ASP A 36 -11.98 7.45 14.33
N TYR A 37 -11.64 6.23 14.73
CA TYR A 37 -10.26 5.83 14.98
C TYR A 37 -9.53 5.37 13.72
N HIS A 38 -10.26 5.07 12.65
CA HIS A 38 -9.69 4.56 11.40
C HIS A 38 -8.62 5.50 10.84
N LEU A 39 -8.87 6.81 10.82
CA LEU A 39 -7.94 7.82 10.29
C LEU A 39 -6.56 7.78 10.96
N TYR A 40 -6.51 7.39 12.24
CA TYR A 40 -5.26 7.31 13.00
C TYR A 40 -4.62 5.93 12.88
N LEU A 41 -5.42 4.87 13.05
CA LEU A 41 -4.93 3.50 13.18
C LEU A 41 -4.53 2.86 11.85
N THR A 42 -5.14 3.26 10.72
CA THR A 42 -4.79 2.69 9.42
C THR A 42 -3.36 3.00 8.99
N ASN A 43 -2.78 4.11 9.47
CA ASN A 43 -1.38 4.47 9.19
C ASN A 43 -0.38 3.44 9.74
N LEU A 44 -0.77 2.60 10.69
CA LEU A 44 0.06 1.49 11.18
C LEU A 44 0.39 0.47 10.07
N PHE A 45 -0.38 0.44 8.97
CA PHE A 45 -0.09 -0.31 7.76
C PHE A 45 1.32 -0.02 7.20
N ALA A 46 1.85 1.18 7.42
CA ALA A 46 3.20 1.53 6.97
C ALA A 46 4.27 0.59 7.52
N ILE A 47 4.09 0.03 8.73
CA ILE A 47 5.04 -0.86 9.38
C ILE A 47 5.23 -2.16 8.57
N PRO A 48 4.19 -2.99 8.33
CA PRO A 48 4.35 -4.19 7.51
C PRO A 48 4.68 -3.84 6.05
N ALA A 49 4.18 -2.73 5.50
CA ALA A 49 4.52 -2.31 4.14
C ALA A 49 6.03 -2.06 3.96
N ILE A 50 6.65 -1.29 4.87
CA ILE A 50 8.09 -1.03 4.85
C ILE A 50 8.87 -2.33 5.04
N LEU A 51 8.43 -3.19 5.96
CA LEU A 51 9.06 -4.49 6.19
C LEU A 51 9.10 -5.32 4.91
N PHE A 52 7.97 -5.45 4.19
CA PHE A 52 7.90 -6.22 2.95
C PHE A 52 8.78 -5.61 1.85
N MET A 53 8.81 -4.28 1.72
CA MET A 53 9.72 -3.60 0.78
C MET A 53 11.20 -3.90 1.10
N VAL A 54 11.59 -3.84 2.37
CA VAL A 54 12.95 -4.15 2.82
C VAL A 54 13.29 -5.62 2.57
N LEU A 55 12.38 -6.54 2.87
CA LEU A 55 12.56 -7.97 2.63
C LEU A 55 12.71 -8.27 1.14
N ALA A 56 11.93 -7.63 0.27
CA ALA A 56 12.04 -7.76 -1.17
C ALA A 56 13.40 -7.31 -1.70
N LEU A 57 13.90 -6.16 -1.24
CA LEU A 57 15.22 -5.66 -1.62
C LEU A 57 16.36 -6.55 -1.10
N LYS A 58 16.25 -7.06 0.13
CA LYS A 58 17.23 -8.02 0.69
C LYS A 58 17.23 -9.33 -0.08
N ASP A 59 16.06 -9.84 -0.46
CA ASP A 59 15.91 -11.04 -1.29
C ASP A 59 16.56 -10.85 -2.66
N LYS A 60 16.29 -9.71 -3.31
CA LYS A 60 16.94 -9.33 -4.58
C LYS A 60 18.46 -9.26 -4.44
N LYS A 61 18.97 -8.61 -3.38
CA LYS A 61 20.40 -8.52 -3.10
C LYS A 61 21.02 -9.91 -3.00
N LYS A 62 20.42 -10.80 -2.20
CA LYS A 62 20.95 -12.13 -1.94
C LYS A 62 20.89 -13.02 -3.18
N ASN A 63 19.72 -13.14 -3.79
CA ASN A 63 19.43 -14.18 -4.78
C ASN A 63 19.63 -13.77 -6.24
N PHE A 64 19.70 -12.47 -6.54
CA PHE A 64 19.97 -11.99 -7.91
C PHE A 64 21.32 -11.30 -8.05
N TYR A 65 21.73 -10.55 -7.02
CA TYR A 65 23.00 -9.83 -7.04
C TYR A 65 24.12 -10.52 -6.24
N ASN A 66 23.93 -11.76 -5.79
CA ASN A 66 24.91 -12.55 -5.04
C ASN A 66 25.51 -11.79 -3.84
N GLY A 67 24.66 -11.06 -3.10
CA GLY A 67 25.07 -10.24 -1.97
C GLY A 67 25.73 -8.90 -2.33
N ASN A 68 26.01 -8.62 -3.60
CA ASN A 68 26.68 -7.40 -4.03
C ASN A 68 25.74 -6.47 -4.84
N MET A 69 25.03 -5.61 -4.12
CA MET A 69 24.05 -4.69 -4.71
C MET A 69 24.46 -3.24 -4.46
N SER A 70 24.66 -2.50 -5.56
CA SER A 70 24.87 -1.06 -5.51
C SER A 70 23.57 -0.30 -5.22
N TYR A 71 23.69 0.94 -4.78
CA TYR A 71 22.55 1.81 -4.48
C TYR A 71 21.60 1.94 -5.68
N ILE A 72 22.15 2.27 -6.87
CA ILE A 72 21.35 2.43 -8.10
C ILE A 72 20.66 1.13 -8.54
N ARG A 73 21.32 -0.03 -8.40
CA ARG A 73 20.72 -1.32 -8.75
C ARG A 73 19.52 -1.64 -7.85
N GLY A 74 19.65 -1.38 -6.55
CA GLY A 74 18.55 -1.56 -5.62
C GLY A 74 17.43 -0.53 -5.79
N LEU A 75 17.76 0.74 -6.10
CA LEU A 75 16.75 1.74 -6.45
C LEU A 75 15.91 1.30 -7.65
N ILE A 76 16.54 0.85 -8.73
CA ILE A 76 15.83 0.38 -9.92
C ILE A 76 14.93 -0.82 -9.57
N SER A 77 15.43 -1.77 -8.77
CA SER A 77 14.63 -2.93 -8.36
C SER A 77 13.41 -2.52 -7.52
N GLY A 78 13.58 -1.61 -6.55
CA GLY A 78 12.46 -1.12 -5.74
C GLY A 78 11.47 -0.26 -6.51
N LEU A 79 11.91 0.53 -7.50
CA LEU A 79 11.01 1.24 -8.41
C LEU A 79 10.20 0.28 -9.28
N VAL A 80 10.81 -0.77 -9.82
CA VAL A 80 10.10 -1.81 -10.58
C VAL A 80 9.07 -2.53 -9.70
N LEU A 81 9.46 -2.91 -8.48
CA LEU A 81 8.53 -3.48 -7.50
C LEU A 81 7.35 -2.54 -7.21
N SER A 82 7.64 -1.27 -6.93
CA SER A 82 6.62 -0.24 -6.64
C SER A 82 5.67 -0.04 -7.82
N ALA A 83 6.18 -0.08 -9.05
CA ALA A 83 5.36 0.01 -10.26
C ALA A 83 4.41 -1.19 -10.40
N ILE A 84 4.86 -2.41 -10.12
CA ILE A 84 4.01 -3.61 -10.16
C ILE A 84 2.94 -3.54 -9.06
N ILE A 85 3.30 -3.12 -7.84
CA ILE A 85 2.32 -2.93 -6.75
C ILE A 85 1.28 -1.87 -7.13
N ALA A 86 1.72 -0.74 -7.70
CA ALA A 86 0.83 0.30 -8.17
C ALA A 86 -0.13 -0.22 -9.26
N LEU A 87 0.36 -1.03 -10.20
CA LEU A 87 -0.46 -1.65 -11.23
C LEU A 87 -1.52 -2.60 -10.65
N LEU A 88 -1.21 -3.32 -9.57
CA LEU A 88 -2.15 -4.19 -8.85
C LEU A 88 -3.09 -3.44 -7.91
N SER A 89 -2.81 -2.17 -7.62
CA SER A 89 -3.53 -1.36 -6.62
C SER A 89 -5.00 -1.18 -6.95
N PRO A 90 -5.44 -0.87 -8.19
CA PRO A 90 -6.87 -0.75 -8.49
C PRO A 90 -7.65 -2.04 -8.22
N LEU A 91 -7.12 -3.19 -8.62
CA LEU A 91 -7.75 -4.49 -8.34
C LEU A 91 -7.81 -4.77 -6.84
N THR A 92 -6.72 -4.50 -6.13
CA THR A 92 -6.65 -4.66 -4.66
C THR A 92 -7.69 -3.77 -3.99
N GLN A 93 -7.78 -2.51 -4.41
CA GLN A 93 -8.76 -1.54 -3.92
C GLN A 93 -10.19 -1.97 -4.21
N TRP A 94 -10.45 -2.57 -5.37
CA TRP A 94 -11.77 -3.10 -5.72
C TRP A 94 -12.18 -4.23 -4.77
N ILE A 95 -11.28 -5.17 -4.51
CA ILE A 95 -11.52 -6.26 -3.55
C ILE A 95 -11.81 -5.67 -2.16
N ILE A 96 -11.02 -4.69 -1.71
CA ILE A 96 -11.22 -4.04 -0.41
C ILE A 96 -12.60 -3.37 -0.34
N SER A 97 -12.95 -2.58 -1.34
CA SER A 97 -14.15 -1.74 -1.34
C SER A 97 -15.44 -2.50 -1.58
N TYR A 98 -15.42 -3.63 -2.30
CA TYR A 98 -16.65 -4.34 -2.68
C TYR A 98 -16.78 -5.73 -2.04
N VAL A 99 -15.67 -6.35 -1.63
CA VAL A 99 -15.68 -7.70 -1.06
C VAL A 99 -15.36 -7.66 0.44
N ILE A 100 -14.27 -6.99 0.82
CA ILE A 100 -13.87 -6.94 2.22
C ILE A 100 -14.82 -6.02 2.98
N SER A 101 -14.99 -4.76 2.57
CA SER A 101 -15.70 -3.73 3.36
C SER A 101 -16.69 -2.93 2.51
N PRO A 102 -17.74 -3.56 1.96
CA PRO A 102 -18.77 -2.86 1.17
C PRO A 102 -19.47 -1.73 1.93
N GLU A 103 -19.50 -1.80 3.25
CA GLU A 103 -20.09 -0.79 4.13
C GLU A 103 -19.19 0.42 4.43
N TYR A 104 -17.90 0.37 4.08
CA TYR A 104 -16.94 1.40 4.46
C TYR A 104 -17.31 2.77 3.90
N PHE A 105 -17.59 2.87 2.59
CA PHE A 105 -17.92 4.16 1.97
C PHE A 105 -19.20 4.78 2.56
N PRO A 106 -20.34 4.06 2.66
CA PRO A 106 -21.52 4.59 3.35
C PRO A 106 -21.24 5.07 4.78
N ASN A 107 -20.47 4.31 5.55
CA ASN A 107 -20.16 4.63 6.94
C ASN A 107 -19.30 5.89 7.05
N VAL A 108 -18.22 5.99 6.26
CA VAL A 108 -17.31 7.14 6.32
C VAL A 108 -17.95 8.41 5.75
N ILE A 109 -18.79 8.29 4.70
CA ILE A 109 -19.57 9.42 4.17
C ILE A 109 -20.49 9.97 5.24
N LYS A 110 -21.34 9.11 5.83
CA LYS A 110 -22.28 9.52 6.87
C LYS A 110 -21.55 10.20 8.03
N ARG A 111 -20.48 9.56 8.53
CA ARG A 111 -19.73 10.08 9.65
C ARG A 111 -19.04 11.40 9.35
N SER A 112 -18.46 11.55 8.16
CA SER A 112 -17.75 12.77 7.75
C SER A 112 -18.67 13.99 7.69
N VAL A 113 -19.95 13.82 7.33
CA VAL A 113 -20.94 14.89 7.35
C VAL A 113 -21.41 15.18 8.78
N GLU A 114 -21.65 14.14 9.60
CA GLU A 114 -22.06 14.30 11.00
C GLU A 114 -21.06 15.11 11.83
N ILE A 115 -19.76 14.90 11.61
CA ILE A 115 -18.69 15.63 12.32
C ILE A 115 -18.33 16.96 11.66
N GLY A 116 -19.01 17.33 10.57
CA GLY A 116 -18.80 18.59 9.85
C GLY A 116 -17.50 18.65 9.02
N TYR A 117 -16.86 17.50 8.73
CA TYR A 117 -15.68 17.44 7.85
C TYR A 117 -16.05 17.79 6.41
N TYR A 118 -17.21 17.33 5.95
CA TYR A 118 -17.84 17.77 4.69
C TYR A 118 -19.16 18.47 4.98
N LYS A 119 -19.49 19.49 4.17
CA LYS A 119 -20.72 20.27 4.36
C LYS A 119 -21.96 19.52 3.87
N THR A 120 -21.79 18.63 2.89
CA THR A 120 -22.90 17.89 2.27
C THR A 120 -22.50 16.46 1.95
N THR A 121 -23.49 15.56 1.87
CA THR A 121 -23.29 14.17 1.43
C THR A 121 -22.69 14.08 0.02
N ALA A 122 -23.11 14.95 -0.90
CA ALA A 122 -22.60 14.96 -2.27
C ALA A 122 -21.10 15.30 -2.33
N GLU A 123 -20.65 16.25 -1.50
CA GLU A 123 -19.23 16.59 -1.38
C GLU A 123 -18.41 15.41 -0.82
N ALA A 124 -18.94 14.71 0.18
CA ALA A 124 -18.34 13.52 0.73
C ALA A 124 -18.28 12.36 -0.30
N GLU A 125 -19.36 12.10 -1.03
CA GLU A 125 -19.43 11.08 -2.09
C GLU A 125 -18.45 11.32 -3.23
N ALA A 126 -18.18 12.58 -3.58
CA ALA A 126 -17.17 12.93 -4.58
C ALA A 126 -15.75 12.50 -4.17
N ASN A 127 -15.49 12.38 -2.86
CA ASN A 127 -14.20 11.98 -2.30
C ASN A 127 -14.15 10.48 -1.91
N PHE A 128 -15.21 9.99 -1.26
CA PHE A 128 -15.33 8.62 -0.74
C PHE A 128 -16.00 7.69 -1.74
N ASN A 129 -15.28 7.37 -2.80
CA ASN A 129 -15.73 6.41 -3.81
C ASN A 129 -14.55 5.59 -4.35
N TYR A 130 -14.88 4.46 -4.96
CA TYR A 130 -13.89 3.55 -5.52
C TYR A 130 -12.96 4.22 -6.54
N LYS A 131 -13.49 5.07 -7.45
CA LYS A 131 -12.67 5.72 -8.48
C LYS A 131 -11.57 6.57 -7.86
N ASN A 132 -11.93 7.43 -6.91
CA ASN A 132 -10.97 8.29 -6.23
C ASN A 132 -9.96 7.46 -5.42
N TYR A 133 -10.46 6.46 -4.68
CA TYR A 133 -9.60 5.58 -3.89
C TYR A 133 -8.63 4.77 -4.75
N ALA A 134 -9.05 4.22 -5.89
CA ALA A 134 -8.21 3.45 -6.78
C ALA A 134 -7.10 4.31 -7.42
N ILE A 135 -7.42 5.56 -7.79
CA ILE A 135 -6.42 6.51 -8.30
C ILE A 135 -5.42 6.87 -7.20
N ASN A 136 -5.91 7.28 -6.04
CA ASN A 136 -5.07 7.71 -4.93
C ASN A 136 -4.21 6.57 -4.39
N SER A 137 -4.77 5.35 -4.26
CA SER A 137 -4.03 4.17 -3.82
C SER A 137 -2.94 3.77 -4.82
N THR A 138 -3.17 3.97 -6.12
CA THR A 138 -2.16 3.69 -7.17
C THR A 138 -1.00 4.66 -7.08
N ILE A 139 -1.30 5.96 -7.02
CA ILE A 139 -0.29 7.02 -6.90
C ILE A 139 0.49 6.86 -5.60
N PHE A 140 -0.22 6.69 -4.49
CA PHE A 140 0.37 6.51 -3.17
C PHE A 140 1.28 5.29 -3.12
N ALA A 141 0.83 4.12 -3.62
CA ALA A 141 1.64 2.91 -3.63
C ALA A 141 2.97 3.11 -4.37
N PHE A 142 2.96 3.78 -5.52
CA PHE A 142 4.18 4.06 -6.27
C PHE A 142 5.11 5.02 -5.52
N ILE A 143 4.60 6.17 -5.07
CA ILE A 143 5.40 7.20 -4.39
C ILE A 143 5.96 6.66 -3.07
N PHE A 144 5.10 6.05 -2.25
CA PHE A 144 5.50 5.47 -0.97
C PHE A 144 6.57 4.39 -1.17
N GLY A 145 6.40 3.51 -2.15
CA GLY A 145 7.37 2.47 -2.48
C GLY A 145 8.72 3.04 -2.95
N ALA A 146 8.69 4.09 -3.78
CA ALA A 146 9.89 4.78 -4.26
C ALA A 146 10.66 5.45 -3.12
N VAL A 147 9.98 6.21 -2.25
CA VAL A 147 10.57 6.88 -1.09
C VAL A 147 11.13 5.86 -0.10
N THR A 148 10.35 4.82 0.22
CA THR A 148 10.79 3.73 1.11
C THR A 148 12.03 3.04 0.55
N THR A 149 12.06 2.76 -0.75
CA THR A 149 13.22 2.16 -1.42
C THR A 149 14.45 3.06 -1.29
N ALA A 150 14.30 4.37 -1.55
CA ALA A 150 15.42 5.32 -1.46
C ALA A 150 16.05 5.32 -0.07
N ILE A 151 15.23 5.36 0.98
CA ILE A 151 15.69 5.31 2.37
C ILE A 151 16.31 3.94 2.69
N ALA A 152 15.60 2.85 2.39
CA ALA A 152 16.05 1.49 2.70
C ALA A 152 17.40 1.15 2.03
N MET A 153 17.63 1.64 0.82
CA MET A 153 18.86 1.38 0.08
C MET A 153 20.11 2.01 0.68
N ILE A 154 19.98 3.04 1.53
CA ILE A 154 21.11 3.59 2.30
C ILE A 154 21.71 2.50 3.21
N PHE A 155 20.86 1.66 3.79
CA PHE A 155 21.23 0.58 4.71
C PHE A 155 21.50 -0.74 3.99
N ILE A 156 20.78 -1.06 2.91
CA ILE A 156 20.87 -2.36 2.24
C ILE A 156 22.06 -2.42 1.26
N ARG A 157 22.51 -1.30 0.69
CA ARG A 157 23.62 -1.29 -0.28
C ARG A 157 24.86 -1.97 0.27
N THR A 158 25.62 -2.62 -0.59
CA THR A 158 26.97 -3.07 -0.23
C THR A 158 27.87 -1.85 -0.14
N LYS A 159 28.39 -1.57 1.07
CA LYS A 159 29.43 -0.56 1.27
C LYS A 159 30.71 -1.13 0.66
N LYS A 160 31.30 -0.38 -0.26
CA LYS A 160 32.68 -0.60 -0.68
C LYS A 160 33.59 0.16 0.27
#